data_AF-A0A3P7XB56-F1
#
_entry.id   AF-A0A3P7XB56-F1
#
_cell.length_a   1.000
_cell.length_b   1.000
_cell.length_c   1.000
_cell.angle_alpha   90.00
_cell.angle_beta   90.00
_cell.angle_gamma   90.00
#
_symmetry.space_group_name_H-M   'P 1'
#
loop_
_entity.id
_entity.type
_entity.pdbx_description
1 polymer ?
#
loop_
_entity_poly.entity_id
_entity_poly.type
_entity_poly.pdbx_seq_one_letter_code
_entity_poly.pdbx_strand_id
1 'polypeptide(L)'
;MVKLFLILAGNRDVGREMRATRMSVVDFWKNETLGDGFNIRVAHGVNSWPDLVDQLHEPFLNKSMLIEGDVFLQTGRRPRHRAIPVMRADARTADRITFKEWLREVANLRKAIKINFRSTEVIRPVLQYLYASQADPLAPALQYPVILHANVFRSPRSVENIVDPSSFVERARRLFPDATLSLGWTKQANFSMLNPKYKRITWRQLFQILEYIARLDQPVMLSVRLSVASNSKDQLLWLLGMDKAVSLLIWSDDDDTDIDWSSVSEIRRVATKNRVLYDLKPRHREIIQRIPLQPIVFSLSKWRAVEFATSQDILSTVVRSKMGAVFLGHPAALLLSQTPPPLFPSSQRVEGKVHFLTKASKHEINVDDRTGLVIYLLDKVQEIESPEIQNALKVFIGHDGRVAIENKELIQPYYETKSVAQLPKSECYGFVVTDKGWRVLADVWPAECGSKAQKRRKRDIVRMELDTPFLNQRSLRNVVVAKSGDGVVDFLLEELHHSSAHLPATTLILVLLTLRWLL
;
A
#
# COMPACT_ATOMS: atom_id res chain seq x y z
N MET A 1 -7.58 59.98 -15.73
CA MET A 1 -6.51 59.28 -14.98
C MET A 1 -7.19 58.36 -13.96
N VAL A 2 -7.60 57.16 -14.38
CA VAL A 2 -8.30 56.17 -13.55
C VAL A 2 -7.41 54.93 -13.53
N LYS A 3 -6.78 54.65 -12.39
CA LYS A 3 -5.97 53.44 -12.19
C LYS A 3 -6.91 52.28 -11.85
N LEU A 4 -7.13 51.42 -12.83
CA LEU A 4 -7.80 50.12 -12.68
C LEU A 4 -6.80 49.14 -12.02
N PHE A 5 -7.05 48.74 -10.78
CA PHE A 5 -6.31 47.63 -10.15
C PHE A 5 -6.90 46.31 -10.66
N LEU A 6 -6.19 45.64 -11.58
CA LEU A 6 -6.40 44.22 -11.83
C LEU A 6 -5.87 43.42 -10.62
N ILE A 7 -6.77 42.77 -9.90
CA ILE A 7 -6.40 41.70 -8.97
C ILE A 7 -6.14 40.47 -9.83
N LEU A 8 -4.86 40.19 -10.10
CA LEU A 8 -4.42 38.91 -10.61
C LEU A 8 -4.68 37.85 -9.52
N ALA A 9 -5.62 36.95 -9.78
CA ALA A 9 -5.79 35.71 -9.05
C ALA A 9 -4.56 34.82 -9.32
N GLY A 10 -3.48 35.09 -8.60
CA GLY A 10 -2.32 34.21 -8.53
C GLY A 10 -2.68 32.99 -7.71
N ASN A 11 -2.90 31.86 -8.38
CA ASN A 11 -2.95 30.54 -7.79
C ASN A 11 -1.57 30.24 -7.20
N ARG A 12 -1.35 30.66 -5.95
CA ARG A 12 -0.15 30.30 -5.18
C ARG A 12 -0.43 28.96 -4.53
N ASP A 13 0.13 27.90 -5.10
CA ASP A 13 0.50 26.70 -4.34
C ASP A 13 1.51 27.11 -3.27
N VAL A 14 0.99 27.66 -2.17
CA VAL A 14 1.74 27.84 -0.93
C VAL A 14 1.85 26.44 -0.35
N GLY A 15 3.07 25.91 -0.29
CA GLY A 15 3.36 24.65 0.39
C GLY A 15 2.61 24.59 1.71
N ARG A 16 1.68 23.64 1.84
CA ARG A 16 0.91 23.42 3.07
C ARG A 16 1.90 23.16 4.19
N GLU A 17 2.13 24.17 5.02
CA GLU A 17 2.83 24.03 6.29
C GLU A 17 2.19 22.86 7.06
N MET A 18 2.99 21.90 7.49
CA MET A 18 2.47 20.71 8.17
C MET A 18 1.81 21.12 9.48
N ARG A 19 0.48 21.10 9.52
CA ARG A 19 -0.29 21.35 10.74
C ARG A 19 -0.04 20.24 11.76
N ALA A 20 0.03 20.60 13.03
CA ALA A 20 0.28 19.67 14.14
C ALA A 20 -0.68 18.46 14.16
N THR A 21 -1.93 18.65 13.70
CA THR A 21 -2.93 17.58 13.60
C THR A 21 -2.57 16.48 12.59
N ARG A 22 -1.73 16.79 11.59
CA ARG A 22 -1.34 15.90 10.48
C ARG A 22 -0.06 15.11 10.77
N MET A 23 0.67 15.49 11.81
CA MET A 23 1.93 14.84 12.17
C MET A 23 1.72 13.40 12.66
N SER A 24 2.68 12.52 12.39
CA SER A 24 2.72 11.18 12.99
C SER A 24 2.79 11.29 14.51
N VAL A 25 1.99 10.48 15.21
CA VAL A 25 2.01 10.45 16.69
C VAL A 25 3.41 10.14 17.22
N VAL A 26 4.15 9.24 16.55
CA VAL A 26 5.51 8.88 16.97
C VAL A 26 6.49 10.03 16.73
N ASP A 27 6.37 10.71 15.59
CA ASP A 27 7.26 11.85 15.29
C ASP A 27 6.93 13.07 16.16
N PHE A 28 5.66 13.25 16.53
CA PHE A 28 5.21 14.29 17.47
C PHE A 28 5.79 14.06 18.87
N TRP A 29 5.78 12.81 19.36
CA TRP A 29 6.33 12.41 20.67
C TRP A 29 7.71 11.75 20.55
N LYS A 30 8.56 12.22 19.62
CA LYS A 30 9.80 11.51 19.27
C LYS A 30 10.75 11.33 20.45
N ASN A 31 10.80 12.30 21.36
CA ASN A 31 11.69 12.27 22.52
C ASN A 31 11.20 11.26 23.56
N GLU A 32 9.91 11.25 23.86
CA GLU A 32 9.27 10.37 24.84
C GLU A 32 9.19 8.93 24.34
N THR A 33 9.01 8.76 23.03
CA THR A 33 8.91 7.44 22.39
C THR A 33 10.26 6.86 21.96
N LEU A 34 11.34 7.64 22.05
CA LEU A 34 12.65 7.30 21.46
C LEU A 34 12.55 6.96 19.96
N GLY A 35 11.56 7.54 19.27
CA GLY A 35 11.24 7.26 17.87
C GLY A 35 10.68 5.86 17.60
N ASP A 36 10.17 5.14 18.61
CA ASP A 36 9.59 3.81 18.48
C ASP A 36 8.11 3.79 18.86
N GLY A 37 7.25 3.44 17.91
CA GLY A 37 5.81 3.33 18.10
C GLY A 37 5.40 2.26 19.12
N PHE A 38 6.31 1.37 19.51
CA PHE A 38 6.12 0.46 20.64
C PHE A 38 6.00 1.16 21.98
N ASN A 39 6.58 2.35 22.14
CA ASN A 39 6.56 3.11 23.39
C ASN A 39 5.29 3.98 23.53
N ILE A 40 4.46 4.06 22.49
CA ILE A 40 3.16 4.71 22.57
C ILE A 40 2.26 3.95 23.55
N ARG A 41 1.53 4.70 24.36
CA ARG A 41 0.49 4.21 25.27
C ARG A 41 -0.83 4.88 24.92
N VAL A 42 -1.88 4.08 24.87
CA VAL A 42 -3.23 4.51 24.46
C VAL A 42 -4.16 4.42 25.67
N ALA A 43 -4.95 5.47 25.90
CA ALA A 43 -6.07 5.45 26.82
C ALA A 43 -7.34 5.08 26.05
N HIS A 44 -7.83 3.85 26.25
CA HIS A 44 -8.97 3.30 25.52
C HIS A 44 -10.30 3.70 26.12
N GLY A 45 -11.31 3.82 25.25
CA GLY A 45 -12.71 3.90 25.67
C GLY A 45 -13.03 5.08 26.58
N VAL A 46 -12.33 6.20 26.40
CA VAL A 46 -12.52 7.41 27.23
C VAL A 46 -13.79 8.10 26.77
N ASN A 47 -14.92 7.62 27.28
CA ASN A 47 -16.26 7.89 26.76
C ASN A 47 -17.20 8.55 27.79
N SER A 48 -16.70 8.85 28.99
CA SER A 48 -17.46 9.49 30.08
C SER A 48 -16.63 10.44 30.93
N TRP A 49 -17.30 11.16 31.83
CA TRP A 49 -16.70 12.20 32.68
C TRP A 49 -15.71 11.57 33.66
N PRO A 50 -16.04 10.44 34.33
CA PRO A 50 -15.06 9.68 35.10
C PRO A 50 -13.82 9.33 34.28
N ASP A 51 -14.00 8.79 33.07
CA ASP A 51 -12.87 8.40 32.22
C ASP A 51 -11.97 9.61 31.91
N LEU A 52 -12.55 10.79 31.62
CA LEU A 52 -11.80 12.03 31.38
C LEU A 52 -11.06 12.52 32.64
N VAL A 53 -11.69 12.41 33.81
CA VAL A 53 -11.09 12.78 35.10
C VAL A 53 -9.92 11.85 35.43
N ASP A 54 -10.03 10.56 35.13
CA ASP A 54 -8.94 9.60 35.31
C ASP A 54 -7.75 9.96 34.41
N GLN A 55 -8.01 10.44 33.19
CA GLN A 55 -6.95 10.90 32.29
C GLN A 55 -6.25 12.18 32.76
N LEU A 56 -6.92 13.04 33.53
CA LEU A 56 -6.32 14.25 34.11
C LEU A 56 -5.38 13.92 35.28
N HIS A 57 -5.68 12.85 36.03
CA HIS A 57 -4.93 12.45 37.22
C HIS A 57 -3.98 11.26 36.98
N GLU A 58 -3.71 10.92 35.71
CA GLU A 58 -2.86 9.78 35.38
C GLU A 58 -1.42 9.99 35.90
N PRO A 59 -0.77 8.96 36.49
CA PRO A 59 0.62 9.08 36.93
C PRO A 59 1.57 9.36 35.77
N PHE A 60 2.55 10.25 35.96
CA PHE A 60 3.51 10.65 34.93
C PHE A 60 4.23 9.47 34.25
N LEU A 61 4.63 8.45 35.02
CA LEU A 61 5.31 7.25 34.50
C LEU A 61 4.42 6.36 33.63
N ASN A 62 3.10 6.50 33.76
CA ASN A 62 2.11 5.74 33.00
C ASN A 62 1.28 6.60 32.05
N LYS A 63 1.75 7.83 31.79
CA LYS A 63 1.07 8.80 30.97
C LYS A 63 0.79 8.22 29.57
N SER A 64 -0.47 8.29 29.15
CA SER A 64 -0.86 7.96 27.79
C SER A 64 -0.54 9.12 26.82
N MET A 65 -0.09 8.79 25.60
CA MET A 65 0.17 9.77 24.55
C MET A 65 -1.00 9.92 23.57
N LEU A 66 -1.88 8.92 23.52
CA LEU A 66 -3.05 8.85 22.66
C LEU A 66 -4.29 8.63 23.50
N ILE A 67 -5.34 9.40 23.25
CA ILE A 67 -6.67 9.20 23.83
C ILE A 67 -7.63 8.70 22.75
N GLU A 68 -8.41 7.67 23.06
CA GLU A 68 -9.37 7.07 22.16
C GLU A 68 -10.80 7.20 22.68
N GLY A 69 -11.69 7.70 21.84
CA GLY A 69 -13.12 7.82 22.14
C GLY A 69 -13.99 7.25 21.01
N ASP A 70 -15.04 6.52 21.39
CA ASP A 70 -16.03 5.95 20.48
C ASP A 70 -17.21 6.90 20.31
N VAL A 71 -17.59 7.20 19.08
CA VAL A 71 -18.68 8.15 18.81
C VAL A 71 -19.84 7.44 18.13
N PHE A 72 -21.03 7.65 18.70
CA PHE A 72 -22.31 7.14 18.27
C PHE A 72 -23.27 8.30 17.98
N LEU A 73 -24.33 8.03 17.22
CA LEU A 73 -25.48 8.93 17.19
C LEU A 73 -26.41 8.67 18.37
N GLN A 74 -26.91 9.76 18.95
CA GLN A 74 -27.90 9.68 20.01
C GLN A 74 -29.17 8.97 19.52
N THR A 75 -29.49 7.83 20.12
CA THR A 75 -30.77 7.14 19.93
C THR A 75 -31.79 7.68 20.94
N GLY A 76 -32.93 8.17 20.44
CA GLY A 76 -34.03 8.69 21.27
C GLY A 76 -35.08 9.50 20.48
N ARG A 77 -36.35 9.40 20.89
CA ARG A 77 -37.47 10.17 20.32
C ARG A 77 -37.43 11.62 20.81
N ARG A 78 -36.54 12.46 20.26
CA ARG A 78 -36.69 13.92 20.39
C ARG A 78 -37.36 14.48 19.13
N PRO A 79 -38.37 15.35 19.27
CA PRO A 79 -38.97 16.04 18.14
C PRO A 79 -38.05 17.19 17.75
N ARG A 80 -37.09 16.93 16.85
CA ARG A 80 -36.45 17.86 15.90
C ARG A 80 -35.18 17.21 15.34
N HIS A 81 -35.01 17.33 14.03
CA HIS A 81 -34.04 16.71 13.12
C HIS A 81 -32.53 16.95 13.39
N ARG A 82 -32.06 16.99 14.65
CA ARG A 82 -30.63 17.16 14.96
C ARG A 82 -29.97 15.82 15.26
N ALA A 83 -29.07 15.40 14.37
CA ALA A 83 -28.17 14.28 14.61
C ALA A 83 -27.09 14.71 15.63
N ILE A 84 -27.26 14.33 16.89
CA ILE A 84 -26.34 14.69 17.98
C ILE A 84 -25.36 13.54 18.21
N PRO A 85 -24.05 13.73 17.97
CA PRO A 85 -23.02 12.74 18.29
C PRO A 85 -22.71 12.69 19.80
N VAL A 86 -22.59 11.49 20.34
CA VAL A 86 -22.37 11.20 21.77
C VAL A 86 -21.29 10.11 21.95
N MET A 87 -20.55 10.13 23.06
CA MET A 87 -19.43 9.21 23.31
C MET A 87 -19.84 7.83 23.83
N ARG A 88 -21.03 7.70 24.44
CA ARG A 88 -21.54 6.44 24.99
C ARG A 88 -22.93 6.17 24.46
N ALA A 89 -23.13 5.00 23.84
CA ALA A 89 -24.38 4.66 23.14
C ALA A 89 -25.54 4.38 24.10
N ASP A 90 -25.27 3.72 25.23
CA ASP A 90 -26.24 3.14 26.16
C ASP A 90 -26.40 3.95 27.47
N ALA A 91 -25.69 5.07 27.61
CA ALA A 91 -25.80 5.91 28.79
C ALA A 91 -27.23 6.46 28.97
N ARG A 92 -27.66 6.60 30.23
CA ARG A 92 -28.87 7.38 30.57
C ARG A 92 -28.68 8.81 30.09
N THR A 93 -29.76 9.48 29.68
CA THR A 93 -29.70 10.83 29.08
C THR A 93 -28.94 11.86 29.93
N ALA A 94 -28.97 11.73 31.27
CA ALA A 94 -28.27 12.63 32.19
C ALA A 94 -26.74 12.40 32.24
N ASP A 95 -26.27 11.21 31.89
CA ASP A 95 -24.85 10.81 31.95
C ASP A 95 -24.18 10.85 30.57
N ARG A 96 -24.89 11.32 29.54
CA ARG A 96 -24.40 11.39 28.17
C ARG A 96 -23.49 12.59 27.98
N ILE A 97 -22.25 12.33 27.60
CA ILE A 97 -21.35 13.35 27.07
C ILE A 97 -21.55 13.50 25.58
N THR A 98 -21.81 14.72 25.13
CA THR A 98 -21.83 15.02 23.69
C THR A 98 -20.42 15.04 23.15
N PHE A 99 -20.23 14.68 21.87
CA PHE A 99 -18.92 14.76 21.24
C PHE A 99 -18.32 16.18 21.31
N LYS A 100 -19.15 17.23 21.27
CA LYS A 100 -18.70 18.62 21.41
C LYS A 100 -18.05 18.88 22.77
N GLU A 101 -18.69 18.44 23.85
CA GLU A 101 -18.16 18.57 25.21
C GLU A 101 -16.88 17.75 25.34
N TRP A 102 -16.91 16.48 24.92
CA TRP A 102 -15.75 15.61 24.93
C TRP A 102 -14.56 16.22 24.19
N LEU A 103 -14.78 16.74 22.97
CA LEU A 103 -13.74 17.37 22.15
C LEU A 103 -13.10 18.56 22.86
N ARG A 104 -13.90 19.38 23.56
CA ARG A 104 -13.40 20.54 24.32
C ARG A 104 -12.46 20.11 25.44
N GLU A 105 -12.79 19.04 26.14
CA GLU A 105 -11.98 18.55 27.26
C GLU A 105 -10.71 17.86 26.76
N VAL A 106 -10.82 16.96 25.77
CA VAL A 106 -9.64 16.21 25.27
C VAL A 106 -8.64 17.08 24.53
N ALA A 107 -9.08 18.19 23.91
CA ALA A 107 -8.19 19.16 23.29
C ALA A 107 -7.17 19.75 24.29
N ASN A 108 -7.53 19.79 25.59
CA ASN A 108 -6.67 20.33 26.65
C ASN A 108 -5.75 19.28 27.30
N LEU A 109 -5.97 17.98 27.04
CA LEU A 109 -5.22 16.89 27.70
C LEU A 109 -3.79 16.71 27.19
N ARG A 110 -3.39 17.45 26.16
CA ARG A 110 -2.07 17.34 25.52
C ARG A 110 -1.74 15.92 25.05
N LYS A 111 -2.70 15.29 24.36
CA LYS A 111 -2.60 13.94 23.80
C LYS A 111 -3.02 13.96 22.34
N ALA A 112 -2.48 13.05 21.54
CA ALA A 112 -3.07 12.76 20.23
C ALA A 112 -4.51 12.23 20.44
N ILE A 113 -5.43 12.58 19.54
CA ILE A 113 -6.86 12.28 19.67
C ILE A 113 -7.25 11.26 18.60
N LYS A 114 -7.70 10.07 19.00
CA LYS A 114 -8.27 9.06 18.10
C LYS A 114 -9.78 9.00 18.28
N ILE A 115 -10.50 9.28 17.19
CA ILE A 115 -11.97 9.33 17.17
C ILE A 115 -12.47 8.12 16.39
N ASN A 116 -13.15 7.19 17.06
CA ASN A 116 -13.71 5.99 16.45
C ASN A 116 -15.15 6.23 16.01
N PHE A 117 -15.39 6.23 14.70
CA PHE A 117 -16.73 6.31 14.12
C PHE A 117 -17.38 4.92 14.16
N ARG A 118 -18.47 4.77 14.92
CA ARG A 118 -19.15 3.48 15.10
C ARG A 118 -20.24 3.20 14.07
N SER A 119 -20.63 4.20 13.28
CA SER A 119 -21.61 4.05 12.19
C SER A 119 -21.41 5.12 11.11
N THR A 120 -21.94 4.91 9.91
CA THR A 120 -21.78 5.86 8.78
C THR A 120 -22.46 7.20 9.04
N GLU A 121 -23.58 7.19 9.76
CA GLU A 121 -24.41 8.36 10.01
C GLU A 121 -23.73 9.36 10.95
N VAL A 122 -22.80 8.90 11.80
CA VAL A 122 -22.08 9.75 12.77
C VAL A 122 -20.96 10.56 12.12
N ILE A 123 -20.50 10.16 10.93
CA ILE A 123 -19.34 10.77 10.24
C ILE A 123 -19.55 12.26 10.05
N ARG A 124 -20.66 12.64 9.40
CA ARG A 124 -20.90 14.04 9.01
C ARG A 124 -21.03 14.96 10.24
N PRO A 125 -21.86 14.66 11.26
CA PRO A 125 -21.97 15.53 12.43
C PRO A 125 -20.64 15.74 13.17
N VAL A 126 -19.85 14.67 13.36
CA VAL A 126 -18.55 14.74 14.06
C VAL A 126 -17.55 15.60 13.28
N LEU A 127 -17.43 15.38 11.97
CA LEU A 127 -16.52 16.17 11.14
C LEU A 127 -16.94 17.65 11.06
N GLN A 128 -18.25 17.95 11.14
CA GLN A 128 -18.73 19.33 11.22
C GLN A 128 -18.31 20.01 12.54
N TYR A 129 -18.33 19.30 13.66
CA TYR A 129 -17.81 19.83 14.93
C TYR A 129 -16.31 20.07 14.88
N LEU A 130 -15.54 19.15 14.29
CA LEU A 130 -14.10 19.31 14.09
C LEU A 130 -13.79 20.52 13.20
N TYR A 131 -14.48 20.64 12.06
CA TYR A 131 -14.35 21.80 11.18
C TYR A 131 -14.70 23.12 11.89
N ALA A 132 -15.81 23.15 12.62
CA ALA A 132 -16.22 24.32 13.39
C ALA A 132 -15.21 24.69 14.48
N SER A 133 -14.62 23.70 15.16
CA SER A 133 -13.59 23.95 16.18
C SER A 133 -12.29 24.55 15.62
N GLN A 134 -11.99 24.30 14.34
CA GLN A 134 -10.85 24.92 13.66
C GLN A 134 -11.16 26.34 13.16
N ALA A 135 -12.43 26.63 12.88
CA ALA A 135 -12.88 27.91 12.33
C ALA A 135 -13.24 28.94 13.42
N ASP A 136 -13.61 28.49 14.62
CA ASP A 136 -13.99 29.32 15.75
C ASP A 136 -12.75 29.78 16.54
N PRO A 137 -12.40 31.08 16.55
CA PRO A 137 -11.26 31.60 17.31
C PRO A 137 -11.38 31.42 18.83
N LEU A 138 -12.59 31.19 19.33
CA LEU A 138 -12.86 30.98 20.76
C LEU A 138 -12.83 29.50 21.16
N ALA A 139 -12.80 28.58 20.19
CA ALA A 139 -12.68 27.16 20.46
C ALA A 139 -11.23 26.77 20.81
N PRO A 140 -11.01 25.75 21.66
CA PRO A 140 -9.67 25.25 21.93
C PRO A 140 -8.98 24.79 20.63
N ALA A 141 -7.79 25.32 20.37
CA ALA A 141 -7.01 24.93 19.21
C ALA A 141 -6.60 23.46 19.30
N LEU A 142 -6.84 22.69 18.24
CA LEU A 142 -6.39 21.30 18.12
C LEU A 142 -4.89 21.28 17.79
N GLN A 143 -4.06 21.33 18.84
CA GLN A 143 -2.60 21.39 18.74
C GLN A 143 -1.92 20.02 18.61
N TYR A 144 -2.69 18.93 18.73
CA TYR A 144 -2.17 17.57 18.77
C TYR A 144 -2.67 16.73 17.58
N PRO A 145 -1.95 15.67 17.18
CA PRO A 145 -2.35 14.79 16.08
C PRO A 145 -3.78 14.27 16.25
N VAL A 146 -4.58 14.32 15.18
CA VAL A 146 -5.94 13.79 15.15
C VAL A 146 -5.98 12.58 14.22
N ILE A 147 -6.46 11.46 14.74
CA ILE A 147 -6.67 10.21 14.03
C ILE A 147 -8.18 9.98 13.92
N LEU A 148 -8.68 9.90 12.69
CA LEU A 148 -10.05 9.52 12.41
C LEU A 148 -10.08 8.02 12.12
N HIS A 149 -10.73 7.22 12.96
CA HIS A 149 -10.74 5.78 12.85
C HIS A 149 -12.12 5.23 12.50
N ALA A 150 -12.19 4.35 11.50
CA ALA A 150 -13.44 3.67 11.15
C ALA A 150 -13.19 2.19 10.78
N ASN A 151 -14.12 1.35 11.21
CA ASN A 151 -14.18 -0.05 10.80
C ASN A 151 -14.86 -0.18 9.45
N VAL A 152 -14.06 0.02 8.39
CA VAL A 152 -14.51 0.01 7.00
C VAL A 152 -14.46 -1.39 6.37
N PHE A 153 -13.73 -2.31 7.00
CA PHE A 153 -13.62 -3.70 6.56
C PHE A 153 -14.43 -4.63 7.47
N ARG A 154 -15.11 -5.62 6.88
CA ARG A 154 -15.88 -6.62 7.65
C ARG A 154 -14.97 -7.76 8.09
N SER A 155 -14.91 -8.01 9.40
CA SER A 155 -14.32 -9.24 9.93
C SER A 155 -15.20 -10.46 9.61
N PRO A 156 -14.61 -11.65 9.38
CA PRO A 156 -15.37 -12.88 9.16
C PRO A 156 -16.38 -13.14 10.30
N ARG A 157 -17.62 -13.52 9.98
CA ARG A 157 -18.68 -13.76 11.00
C ARG A 157 -19.00 -12.57 11.94
N SER A 158 -18.52 -11.35 11.64
CA SER A 158 -18.90 -10.16 12.40
C SER A 158 -20.34 -9.76 12.06
N VAL A 159 -21.12 -9.45 13.09
CA VAL A 159 -22.50 -8.95 12.98
C VAL A 159 -22.56 -7.42 12.98
N GLU A 160 -21.44 -6.74 13.25
CA GLU A 160 -21.38 -5.29 13.22
C GLU A 160 -21.50 -4.77 11.78
N ASN A 161 -22.16 -3.63 11.63
CA ASN A 161 -22.21 -2.91 10.37
C ASN A 161 -20.86 -2.25 10.10
N ILE A 162 -20.39 -2.37 8.85
CA ILE A 162 -19.22 -1.61 8.43
C ILE A 162 -19.59 -0.14 8.29
N VAL A 163 -18.62 0.74 8.53
CA VAL A 163 -18.70 2.13 8.13
C VAL A 163 -18.45 2.20 6.62
N ASP A 164 -19.29 2.94 5.89
CA ASP A 164 -19.13 3.09 4.45
C ASP A 164 -17.77 3.72 4.10
N PRO A 165 -16.86 3.01 3.42
CA PRO A 165 -15.49 3.48 3.19
C PRO A 165 -15.46 4.77 2.36
N SER A 166 -16.31 4.86 1.33
CA SER A 166 -16.37 5.99 0.41
C SER A 166 -16.84 7.27 1.12
N SER A 167 -17.94 7.19 1.88
CA SER A 167 -18.46 8.30 2.70
C SER A 167 -17.45 8.74 3.75
N PHE A 168 -16.75 7.80 4.41
CA PHE A 168 -15.74 8.13 5.40
C PHE A 168 -14.55 8.89 4.78
N VAL A 169 -13.95 8.33 3.73
CA VAL A 169 -12.80 8.90 3.02
C VAL A 169 -13.13 10.26 2.40
N GLU A 170 -14.23 10.36 1.67
CA GLU A 170 -14.59 11.58 0.97
C GLU A 170 -14.90 12.74 1.93
N ARG A 171 -15.63 12.47 3.01
CA ARG A 171 -15.98 13.50 3.98
C ARG A 171 -14.79 13.93 4.82
N ALA A 172 -13.94 12.99 5.24
CA ALA A 172 -12.73 13.33 5.97
C ALA A 172 -11.81 14.21 5.10
N ARG A 173 -11.63 13.88 3.82
CA ARG A 173 -10.87 14.70 2.86
C ARG A 173 -11.42 16.12 2.74
N ARG A 174 -12.75 16.29 2.71
CA ARG A 174 -13.40 17.60 2.51
C ARG A 174 -13.46 18.45 3.78
N LEU A 175 -13.77 17.84 4.92
CA LEU A 175 -14.08 18.57 6.16
C LEU A 175 -12.92 18.61 7.14
N PHE A 176 -12.01 17.65 7.08
CA PHE A 176 -10.87 17.59 8.01
C PHE A 176 -9.64 16.91 7.35
N PRO A 177 -9.05 17.54 6.31
CA PRO A 177 -7.94 16.96 5.53
C PRO A 177 -6.63 16.84 6.31
N ASP A 178 -6.53 17.47 7.47
CA ASP A 178 -5.30 17.49 8.28
C ASP A 178 -5.26 16.38 9.34
N ALA A 179 -6.16 15.39 9.28
CA ALA A 179 -6.07 14.19 10.12
C ALA A 179 -5.33 13.04 9.43
N THR A 180 -4.85 12.11 10.26
CA THR A 180 -4.50 10.75 9.84
C THR A 180 -5.78 9.91 9.74
N LEU A 181 -5.97 9.17 8.65
CA LEU A 181 -7.09 8.24 8.50
C LEU A 181 -6.67 6.85 8.96
N SER A 182 -7.37 6.31 9.96
CA SER A 182 -7.18 4.96 10.44
C SER A 182 -8.30 4.05 9.93
N LEU A 183 -7.92 3.01 9.18
CA LEU A 183 -8.86 2.02 8.61
C LEU A 183 -8.74 0.71 9.39
N GLY A 184 -9.86 0.19 9.88
CA GLY A 184 -9.93 -1.01 10.70
C GLY A 184 -10.96 -2.04 10.23
N TRP A 185 -11.06 -3.11 11.00
CA TRP A 185 -12.03 -4.19 10.80
C TRP A 185 -13.05 -4.22 11.93
N THR A 186 -14.29 -4.58 11.60
CA THR A 186 -15.36 -4.73 12.59
C THR A 186 -15.00 -5.74 13.69
N LYS A 187 -15.56 -5.55 14.89
CA LYS A 187 -15.31 -6.44 16.02
C LYS A 187 -15.80 -7.85 15.70
N GLN A 188 -15.02 -8.84 16.09
CA GLN A 188 -15.28 -10.25 15.82
C GLN A 188 -15.50 -10.99 17.14
N ALA A 189 -16.66 -11.64 17.27
CA ALA A 189 -16.95 -12.50 18.42
C ALA A 189 -16.27 -13.87 18.26
N ASN A 190 -15.88 -14.47 19.39
CA ASN A 190 -15.28 -15.81 19.46
C ASN A 190 -14.09 -15.98 18.49
N PHE A 191 -13.15 -15.03 18.54
CA PHE A 191 -12.08 -14.97 17.55
C PHE A 191 -11.16 -16.19 17.63
N SER A 192 -10.87 -16.65 18.84
CA SER A 192 -10.08 -17.85 19.11
C SER A 192 -10.59 -19.07 18.33
N MET A 193 -11.91 -19.24 18.22
CA MET A 193 -12.58 -20.38 17.55
C MET A 193 -12.62 -20.30 16.01
N LEU A 194 -12.14 -19.22 15.40
CA LEU A 194 -12.16 -19.10 13.95
C LEU A 194 -11.13 -20.02 13.29
N ASN A 195 -11.49 -20.54 12.12
CA ASN A 195 -10.53 -21.28 11.30
C ASN A 195 -9.33 -20.36 10.94
N PRO A 196 -8.08 -20.83 11.11
CA PRO A 196 -6.88 -20.04 10.80
C PRO A 196 -6.87 -19.39 9.41
N LYS A 197 -7.52 -20.00 8.41
CA LYS A 197 -7.60 -19.44 7.06
C LYS A 197 -8.26 -18.06 6.99
N TYR A 198 -9.09 -17.72 7.98
CA TYR A 198 -9.80 -16.45 8.12
C TYR A 198 -9.09 -15.46 9.05
N LYS A 199 -8.03 -15.88 9.76
CA LYS A 199 -7.23 -15.03 10.65
C LYS A 199 -6.07 -14.36 9.90
N ARG A 200 -6.30 -13.89 8.66
CA ARG A 200 -5.27 -13.27 7.81
C ARG A 200 -5.87 -12.29 6.80
N ILE A 201 -5.05 -11.37 6.33
CA ILE A 201 -5.28 -10.50 5.18
C ILE A 201 -4.78 -11.25 3.94
N THR A 202 -5.70 -11.59 3.06
CA THR A 202 -5.35 -12.16 1.74
C THR A 202 -4.82 -11.07 0.81
N TRP A 203 -4.06 -11.45 -0.22
CA TRP A 203 -3.64 -10.51 -1.28
C TRP A 203 -4.82 -9.81 -1.94
N ARG A 204 -5.93 -10.52 -2.18
CA ARG A 204 -7.17 -9.92 -2.70
C ARG A 204 -7.70 -8.82 -1.79
N GLN A 205 -7.73 -9.04 -0.48
CA GLN A 205 -8.14 -8.01 0.49
C GLN A 205 -7.14 -6.85 0.53
N LEU A 206 -5.83 -7.12 0.46
CA LEU A 206 -4.82 -6.07 0.40
C LEU A 206 -5.05 -5.16 -0.82
N PHE A 207 -5.34 -5.72 -1.99
CA PHE A 207 -5.59 -4.93 -3.20
C PHE A 207 -6.82 -4.03 -3.07
N GLN A 208 -7.90 -4.54 -2.43
CA GLN A 208 -9.06 -3.71 -2.09
C GLN A 208 -8.67 -2.55 -1.16
N ILE A 209 -7.82 -2.82 -0.15
CA ILE A 209 -7.29 -1.77 0.74
C ILE A 209 -6.49 -0.74 -0.08
N LEU A 210 -5.62 -1.19 -0.98
CA LEU A 210 -4.80 -0.30 -1.81
C LEU A 210 -5.64 0.59 -2.73
N GLU A 211 -6.77 0.11 -3.23
CA GLU A 211 -7.67 0.93 -4.05
C GLU A 211 -8.20 2.14 -3.26
N TYR A 212 -8.49 1.97 -1.97
CA TYR A 212 -8.87 3.09 -1.09
C TYR A 212 -7.68 3.99 -0.76
N ILE A 213 -6.53 3.40 -0.43
CA ILE A 213 -5.32 4.14 -0.03
C ILE A 213 -4.77 4.96 -1.19
N ALA A 214 -4.79 4.45 -2.42
CA ALA A 214 -4.26 5.14 -3.60
C ALA A 214 -4.93 6.50 -3.81
N ARG A 215 -6.23 6.61 -3.51
CA ARG A 215 -7.06 7.82 -3.71
C ARG A 215 -6.92 8.89 -2.60
N LEU A 216 -6.09 8.67 -1.57
CA LEU A 216 -6.03 9.50 -0.36
C LEU A 216 -4.76 10.38 -0.26
N ASP A 217 -4.88 11.70 -0.09
CA ASP A 217 -3.70 12.55 0.20
C ASP A 217 -3.32 12.59 1.69
N GLN A 218 -4.21 12.10 2.54
CA GLN A 218 -4.03 12.05 3.98
C GLN A 218 -3.09 10.90 4.37
N PRO A 219 -2.31 11.03 5.47
CA PRO A 219 -1.60 9.91 6.04
C PRO A 219 -2.59 8.80 6.39
N VAL A 220 -2.24 7.56 6.06
CA VAL A 220 -3.10 6.40 6.34
C VAL A 220 -2.44 5.49 7.37
N MET A 221 -3.25 5.04 8.33
CA MET A 221 -2.90 4.03 9.31
C MET A 221 -3.83 2.81 9.15
N LEU A 222 -3.28 1.61 8.99
CA LEU A 222 -4.08 0.39 8.98
C LEU A 222 -4.07 -0.23 10.38
N SER A 223 -5.24 -0.39 10.99
CA SER A 223 -5.40 -0.99 12.32
C SER A 223 -5.65 -2.49 12.18
N VAL A 224 -4.68 -3.31 12.57
CA VAL A 224 -4.67 -4.75 12.34
C VAL A 224 -4.54 -5.48 13.67
N ARG A 225 -5.39 -6.48 13.88
CA ARG A 225 -5.31 -7.35 15.07
C ARG A 225 -4.03 -8.20 15.04
N LEU A 226 -3.41 -8.45 16.19
CA LEU A 226 -2.13 -9.16 16.33
C LEU A 226 -2.11 -10.53 15.66
N SER A 227 -3.11 -11.39 15.92
CA SER A 227 -3.21 -12.70 15.23
C SER A 227 -3.35 -12.57 13.71
N VAL A 228 -4.00 -11.51 13.23
CA VAL A 228 -4.12 -11.27 11.79
C VAL A 228 -2.77 -10.82 11.24
N ALA A 229 -2.08 -9.91 11.93
CA ALA A 229 -0.77 -9.42 11.54
C ALA A 229 0.27 -10.54 11.47
N SER A 230 0.29 -11.45 12.46
CA SER A 230 1.21 -12.58 12.47
C SER A 230 1.02 -13.51 11.27
N ASN A 231 -0.22 -13.70 10.82
CA ASN A 231 -0.55 -14.55 9.67
C ASN A 231 -0.55 -13.81 8.32
N SER A 232 -0.23 -12.52 8.30
CA SER A 232 -0.28 -11.65 7.10
C SER A 232 1.03 -10.92 6.85
N LYS A 233 2.14 -11.52 7.29
CA LYS A 233 3.48 -10.91 7.24
C LYS A 233 3.81 -10.35 5.87
N ASP A 234 3.68 -11.16 4.83
CA ASP A 234 4.08 -10.79 3.47
C ASP A 234 3.25 -9.59 2.96
N GLN A 235 1.95 -9.58 3.23
CA GLN A 235 1.05 -8.48 2.86
C GLN A 235 1.40 -7.19 3.61
N LEU A 236 1.68 -7.28 4.92
CA LEU A 236 1.98 -6.11 5.74
C LEU A 236 3.37 -5.54 5.45
N LEU A 237 4.37 -6.38 5.22
CA LEU A 237 5.70 -5.95 4.76
C LEU A 237 5.62 -5.27 3.40
N TRP A 238 4.80 -5.80 2.49
CA TRP A 238 4.55 -5.16 1.21
C TRP A 238 3.93 -3.78 1.38
N LEU A 239 2.90 -3.64 2.22
CA LEU A 239 2.25 -2.35 2.51
C LEU A 239 3.22 -1.34 3.14
N LEU A 240 4.05 -1.79 4.07
CA LEU A 240 5.07 -0.97 4.71
C LEU A 240 6.20 -0.58 3.75
N GLY A 241 6.47 -1.40 2.74
CA GLY A 241 7.47 -1.11 1.72
C GLY A 241 7.04 -0.05 0.70
N MET A 242 5.78 0.43 0.73
CA MET A 242 5.27 1.43 -0.20
C MET A 242 5.99 2.78 -0.10
N ASP A 243 6.12 3.46 -1.25
CA ASP A 243 6.63 4.85 -1.31
C ASP A 243 5.72 5.81 -0.54
N LYS A 244 4.40 5.63 -0.71
CA LYS A 244 3.40 6.34 0.08
C LYS A 244 3.44 5.79 1.50
N ALA A 245 3.80 6.65 2.45
CA ALA A 245 3.94 6.25 3.84
C ALA A 245 2.59 5.83 4.43
N VAL A 246 2.42 4.51 4.60
CA VAL A 246 1.33 3.89 5.37
C VAL A 246 1.88 3.43 6.72
N SER A 247 1.19 3.74 7.81
CA SER A 247 1.52 3.26 9.14
C SER A 247 0.65 2.06 9.53
N LEU A 248 1.12 1.24 10.45
CA LEU A 248 0.35 0.15 11.05
C LEU A 248 0.08 0.46 12.52
N LEU A 249 -1.12 0.12 12.98
CA LEU A 249 -1.46 -0.01 14.40
C LEU A 249 -1.76 -1.49 14.66
N ILE A 250 -0.85 -2.19 15.31
CA ILE A 250 -1.04 -3.59 15.68
C ILE A 250 -1.64 -3.64 17.08
N TRP A 251 -2.88 -4.10 17.19
CA TRP A 251 -3.58 -4.20 18.48
C TRP A 251 -3.84 -5.65 18.87
N SER A 252 -3.98 -5.96 20.16
CA SER A 252 -4.28 -7.33 20.61
C SER A 252 -5.40 -7.39 21.64
N ASP A 253 -6.10 -8.51 21.66
CA ASP A 253 -7.13 -8.86 22.64
C ASP A 253 -6.71 -10.10 23.45
N ASP A 254 -7.46 -10.45 24.49
CA ASP A 254 -7.23 -11.64 25.30
C ASP A 254 -7.53 -12.94 24.53
N ASP A 255 -8.31 -12.84 23.45
CA ASP A 255 -8.60 -13.93 22.50
C ASP A 255 -7.44 -14.23 21.51
N ASP A 256 -6.37 -13.44 21.50
CA ASP A 256 -5.18 -13.67 20.66
C ASP A 256 -4.23 -14.67 21.35
N THR A 257 -4.29 -15.95 20.99
CA THR A 257 -3.47 -17.02 21.61
C THR A 257 -2.42 -17.61 20.67
N ASP A 258 -2.77 -17.90 19.42
CA ASP A 258 -1.91 -18.60 18.45
C ASP A 258 -1.12 -17.62 17.58
N ILE A 259 -0.14 -16.93 18.18
CA ILE A 259 0.66 -15.90 17.51
C ILE A 259 1.97 -16.47 16.95
N ASP A 260 2.17 -16.31 15.64
CA ASP A 260 3.49 -16.47 15.03
C ASP A 260 4.37 -15.25 15.32
N TRP A 261 5.09 -15.30 16.44
CA TRP A 261 5.99 -14.23 16.86
C TRP A 261 7.18 -14.02 15.93
N SER A 262 7.55 -15.02 15.11
CA SER A 262 8.63 -14.87 14.13
C SER A 262 8.23 -13.90 13.02
N SER A 263 6.99 -14.00 12.55
CA SER A 263 6.39 -13.07 11.59
C SER A 263 6.24 -11.66 12.16
N VAL A 264 5.78 -11.54 13.42
CA VAL A 264 5.64 -10.23 14.08
C VAL A 264 7.01 -9.57 14.31
N SER A 265 8.02 -10.36 14.71
CA SER A 265 9.41 -9.92 14.82
C SER A 265 9.93 -9.35 13.52
N GLU A 266 9.66 -10.03 12.40
CA GLU A 266 10.11 -9.59 11.09
C GLU A 266 9.42 -8.29 10.65
N ILE A 267 8.11 -8.13 10.88
CA ILE A 267 7.40 -6.86 10.67
C ILE A 267 8.06 -5.74 11.47
N ARG A 268 8.31 -5.98 12.77
CA ARG A 268 8.95 -4.99 13.65
C ARG A 268 10.38 -4.63 13.22
N ARG A 269 11.13 -5.60 12.68
CA ARG A 269 12.52 -5.46 12.25
C ARG A 269 12.66 -4.67 10.94
N VAL A 270 11.77 -4.93 9.98
CA VAL A 270 11.82 -4.36 8.63
C VAL A 270 11.08 -3.02 8.56
N ALA A 271 10.03 -2.84 9.35
CA ALA A 271 9.36 -1.55 9.45
C ALA A 271 10.25 -0.53 10.14
N THR A 272 10.17 0.74 9.71
CA THR A 272 10.77 1.81 10.51
C THR A 272 10.03 1.88 11.85
N LYS A 273 10.79 2.06 12.94
CA LYS A 273 10.24 2.04 14.30
C LYS A 273 9.09 3.04 14.50
N ASN A 274 9.07 4.13 13.74
CA ASN A 274 8.02 5.15 13.79
C ASN A 274 6.77 4.87 12.94
N ARG A 275 6.77 3.83 12.09
CA ARG A 275 5.64 3.47 11.22
C ARG A 275 4.74 2.39 11.79
N VAL A 276 5.13 1.71 12.88
CA VAL A 276 4.30 0.67 13.52
C VAL A 276 4.08 1.02 14.98
N LEU A 277 2.82 1.27 15.32
CA LEU A 277 2.35 1.45 16.68
C LEU A 277 1.87 0.10 17.23
N TYR A 278 2.13 -0.14 18.51
CA TYR A 278 1.77 -1.38 19.18
C TYR A 278 0.82 -1.08 20.34
N ASP A 279 -0.41 -1.54 20.20
CA ASP A 279 -1.48 -1.38 21.16
C ASP A 279 -1.84 -2.74 21.78
N LEU A 280 -0.96 -3.21 22.65
CA LEU A 280 -0.91 -4.62 23.05
C LEU A 280 -1.27 -4.81 24.51
N LYS A 281 -1.93 -5.94 24.78
CA LYS A 281 -2.12 -6.47 26.13
C LYS A 281 -0.75 -6.72 26.78
N PRO A 282 -0.62 -6.56 28.11
CA PRO A 282 0.67 -6.69 28.81
C PRO A 282 1.44 -7.96 28.46
N ARG A 283 0.76 -9.12 28.44
CA ARG A 283 1.35 -10.42 28.09
C ARG A 283 2.00 -10.46 26.69
N HIS A 284 1.40 -9.78 25.72
CA HIS A 284 1.92 -9.71 24.34
C HIS A 284 3.05 -8.69 24.22
N ARG A 285 2.94 -7.58 24.98
CA ARG A 285 3.95 -6.52 25.03
C ARG A 285 5.27 -7.04 25.56
N GLU A 286 5.24 -7.83 26.64
CA GLU A 286 6.43 -8.46 27.23
C GLU A 286 7.19 -9.34 26.25
N ILE A 287 6.48 -10.08 25.39
CA ILE A 287 7.10 -10.95 24.39
C ILE A 287 7.81 -10.10 23.32
N ILE A 288 7.12 -9.09 22.77
CA ILE A 288 7.72 -8.21 21.75
C ILE A 288 8.91 -7.42 22.29
N GLN A 289 8.88 -7.01 23.56
CA GLN A 289 9.99 -6.29 24.17
C GLN A 289 11.29 -7.10 24.20
N ARG A 290 11.20 -8.43 24.25
CA ARG A 290 12.37 -9.34 24.25
C ARG A 290 12.94 -9.59 22.85
N ILE A 291 12.28 -9.11 21.80
CA ILE A 291 12.71 -9.35 20.41
C ILE A 291 13.87 -8.37 20.07
N PRO A 292 15.06 -8.88 19.72
CA PRO A 292 16.19 -8.02 19.36
C PRO A 292 15.91 -7.29 18.04
N LEU A 293 16.22 -5.98 18.03
CA LEU A 293 16.09 -5.13 16.86
C LEU A 293 17.42 -5.09 16.10
N GLN A 294 17.45 -5.63 14.89
CA GLN A 294 18.54 -5.42 13.94
C GLN A 294 18.02 -4.63 12.74
N PRO A 295 18.62 -3.48 12.41
CA PRO A 295 18.18 -2.72 11.24
C PRO A 295 18.50 -3.51 9.97
N ILE A 296 17.48 -3.74 9.14
CA ILE A 296 17.68 -4.22 7.76
C ILE A 296 17.46 -3.05 6.82
N VAL A 297 18.49 -2.72 6.04
CA VAL A 297 18.42 -1.69 5.01
C VAL A 297 17.95 -2.34 3.72
N PHE A 298 16.74 -2.01 3.30
CA PHE A 298 16.22 -2.36 1.98
C PHE A 298 16.26 -1.14 1.07
N SER A 299 16.90 -1.30 -0.10
CA SER A 299 16.89 -0.30 -1.17
C SER A 299 15.63 -0.45 -2.03
N LEU A 300 15.02 0.67 -2.40
CA LEU A 300 13.91 0.67 -3.36
C LEU A 300 14.45 0.23 -4.73
N SER A 301 13.61 -0.50 -5.45
CA SER A 301 13.95 -1.07 -6.75
C SER A 301 14.30 0.04 -7.78
N LYS A 302 15.19 -0.25 -8.73
CA LYS A 302 15.63 0.68 -9.81
C LYS A 302 14.54 0.91 -10.87
N TRP A 303 13.28 1.01 -10.48
CA TRP A 303 12.13 1.15 -11.37
C TRP A 303 11.38 2.44 -11.09
N ARG A 304 11.13 3.25 -12.12
CA ARG A 304 10.35 4.48 -12.06
C ARG A 304 8.92 4.22 -12.53
N ALA A 305 7.92 4.55 -11.71
CA ALA A 305 6.53 4.52 -12.14
C ALA A 305 6.22 5.73 -13.04
N VAL A 306 5.43 5.50 -14.08
CA VAL A 306 4.87 6.53 -14.97
C VAL A 306 3.38 6.25 -15.09
N GLU A 307 2.56 7.25 -14.78
CA GLU A 307 1.10 7.17 -14.80
C GLU A 307 0.55 8.15 -15.83
N PHE A 308 -0.42 7.71 -16.62
CA PHE A 308 -1.07 8.50 -17.65
C PHE A 308 -2.46 8.90 -17.19
N ALA A 309 -2.89 10.10 -17.58
CA ALA A 309 -4.27 10.52 -17.35
C ALA A 309 -5.22 9.60 -18.12
N THR A 310 -6.31 9.18 -17.47
CA THR A 310 -7.36 8.36 -18.08
C THR A 310 -8.71 9.05 -17.92
N SER A 311 -9.56 8.91 -18.94
CA SER A 311 -10.96 9.34 -18.88
C SER A 311 -11.88 8.32 -18.21
N GLN A 312 -11.35 7.15 -17.83
CA GLN A 312 -12.13 6.11 -17.16
C GLN A 312 -12.29 6.40 -15.67
N ASP A 313 -13.47 6.08 -15.13
CA ASP A 313 -13.75 6.15 -13.69
C ASP A 313 -13.03 5.06 -12.87
N ILE A 314 -12.38 4.10 -13.55
CA ILE A 314 -11.62 3.02 -12.93
C ILE A 314 -10.24 3.54 -12.55
N LEU A 315 -9.82 3.27 -11.31
CA LEU A 315 -8.47 3.60 -10.83
C LEU A 315 -7.41 3.03 -11.79
N SER A 316 -6.39 3.81 -12.15
CA SER A 316 -5.23 3.35 -12.91
C SER A 316 -3.98 3.85 -12.21
N THR A 317 -3.24 2.95 -11.56
CA THR A 317 -2.03 3.32 -10.83
C THR A 317 -1.07 2.15 -10.67
N VAL A 318 0.22 2.45 -10.54
CA VAL A 318 1.21 1.49 -10.06
C VAL A 318 1.67 1.87 -8.67
N VAL A 319 1.35 1.01 -7.71
CA VAL A 319 1.84 1.15 -6.34
C VAL A 319 3.13 0.35 -6.20
N ARG A 320 4.25 1.07 -6.02
CA ARG A 320 5.56 0.46 -5.78
C ARG A 320 5.77 0.15 -4.31
N SER A 321 6.42 -0.96 -4.03
CA SER A 321 6.91 -1.38 -2.72
C SER A 321 8.32 -1.96 -2.82
N LYS A 322 9.06 -1.95 -1.71
CA LYS A 322 10.34 -2.67 -1.60
C LYS A 322 10.22 -4.18 -1.87
N MET A 323 9.03 -4.75 -1.72
CA MET A 323 8.75 -6.17 -1.93
C MET A 323 8.22 -6.48 -3.34
N GLY A 324 8.02 -5.48 -4.20
CA GLY A 324 7.43 -5.66 -5.52
C GLY A 324 6.56 -4.48 -5.94
N ALA A 325 5.88 -4.59 -7.08
CA ALA A 325 4.98 -3.54 -7.58
C ALA A 325 3.60 -4.08 -7.90
N VAL A 326 2.56 -3.29 -7.65
CA VAL A 326 1.17 -3.66 -7.87
C VAL A 326 0.55 -2.74 -8.91
N PHE A 327 -0.08 -3.33 -9.92
CA PHE A 327 -0.80 -2.62 -10.98
C PHE A 327 -2.31 -2.71 -10.72
N LEU A 328 -2.93 -1.58 -10.38
CA LEU A 328 -4.35 -1.49 -10.03
C LEU A 328 -5.18 -0.90 -11.18
N GLY A 329 -6.26 -1.60 -11.52
CA GLY A 329 -7.31 -1.18 -12.44
C GLY A 329 -6.85 -0.94 -13.88
N HIS A 330 -7.25 0.13 -14.53
CA HIS A 330 -7.05 0.27 -15.98
C HIS A 330 -5.54 0.30 -16.36
N PRO A 331 -5.09 -0.27 -17.51
CA PRO A 331 -3.69 -0.24 -17.92
C PRO A 331 -3.22 1.13 -18.44
N ALA A 332 -3.28 2.17 -17.62
CA ALA A 332 -2.72 3.49 -17.95
C ALA A 332 -1.52 3.84 -17.05
N ALA A 333 -0.72 2.84 -16.67
CA ALA A 333 0.51 3.05 -15.89
C ALA A 333 1.55 1.96 -16.16
N LEU A 334 2.84 2.31 -16.04
CA LEU A 334 3.99 1.46 -16.35
C LEU A 334 5.18 1.68 -15.40
N LEU A 335 6.12 0.73 -15.41
CA LEU A 335 7.40 0.79 -14.72
C LEU A 335 8.55 0.84 -15.73
N LEU A 336 9.34 1.90 -15.70
CA LEU A 336 10.56 2.06 -16.48
C LEU A 336 11.77 1.63 -15.65
N SER A 337 12.57 0.71 -16.19
CA SER A 337 13.87 0.38 -15.58
C SER A 337 14.82 1.58 -15.67
N GLN A 338 15.42 1.94 -14.54
CA GLN A 338 16.51 2.92 -14.46
C GLN A 338 17.90 2.28 -14.56
N THR A 339 18.00 0.96 -14.66
CA THR A 339 19.26 0.32 -15.05
C THR A 339 19.54 0.62 -16.52
N PRO A 340 20.60 1.38 -16.86
CA PRO A 340 20.92 1.65 -18.25
C PRO A 340 21.37 0.36 -18.95
N PRO A 341 21.06 0.17 -20.24
CA PRO A 341 21.67 -0.90 -21.01
C PRO A 341 23.20 -0.70 -20.97
N PRO A 342 23.99 -1.73 -20.63
CA PRO A 342 25.44 -1.57 -20.57
C PRO A 342 26.03 -1.26 -21.95
N LEU A 343 27.18 -0.60 -21.95
CA LEU A 343 27.94 -0.34 -23.17
C LEU A 343 28.45 -1.63 -23.84
N PHE A 344 28.75 -2.68 -23.05
CA PHE A 344 29.24 -3.99 -23.54
C PHE A 344 28.78 -5.20 -22.72
N PRO A 345 27.57 -5.71 -22.94
CA PRO A 345 27.12 -7.01 -22.43
C PRO A 345 26.75 -7.97 -23.57
N SER A 346 26.88 -9.27 -23.34
CA SER A 346 26.34 -10.29 -24.25
C SER A 346 24.83 -10.51 -24.09
N SER A 347 24.26 -10.12 -22.94
CA SER A 347 22.84 -10.28 -22.63
C SER A 347 22.41 -9.46 -21.40
N GLN A 348 21.14 -9.05 -21.36
CA GLN A 348 20.44 -8.58 -20.16
C GLN A 348 19.29 -9.53 -19.80
N ARG A 349 18.88 -9.49 -18.53
CA ARG A 349 17.89 -10.39 -17.96
C ARG A 349 16.90 -9.65 -17.09
N VAL A 350 15.62 -9.86 -17.34
CA VAL A 350 14.50 -9.40 -16.53
C VAL A 350 13.83 -10.63 -15.95
N GLU A 351 13.72 -10.72 -14.64
CA GLU A 351 13.10 -11.86 -13.96
C GLU A 351 12.17 -11.41 -12.85
N GLY A 352 11.19 -12.24 -12.53
CA GLY A 352 10.24 -12.00 -11.46
C GLY A 352 9.14 -13.03 -11.41
N LYS A 353 8.15 -12.78 -10.54
CA LYS A 353 6.91 -13.56 -10.45
C LYS A 353 5.73 -12.61 -10.59
N VAL A 354 4.77 -12.97 -11.44
CA VAL A 354 3.50 -12.26 -11.58
C VAL A 354 2.40 -13.05 -10.89
N HIS A 355 1.67 -12.40 -10.00
CA HIS A 355 0.50 -12.93 -9.30
C HIS A 355 -0.74 -12.18 -9.78
N PHE A 356 -1.62 -12.87 -10.50
CA PHE A 356 -2.85 -12.31 -11.04
C PHE A 356 -4.00 -12.39 -10.02
N LEU A 357 -4.71 -11.29 -9.84
CA LEU A 357 -5.83 -11.15 -8.92
C LEU A 357 -7.06 -10.64 -9.68
N THR A 358 -7.98 -11.54 -9.95
CA THR A 358 -9.26 -11.22 -10.56
C THR A 358 -10.16 -10.51 -9.53
N LYS A 359 -10.76 -9.38 -9.93
CA LYS A 359 -11.76 -8.69 -9.10
C LYS A 359 -13.03 -9.54 -9.04
N ALA A 360 -13.57 -9.73 -7.84
CA ALA A 360 -14.83 -10.44 -7.67
C ALA A 360 -15.99 -9.57 -8.18
N SER A 361 -16.57 -9.94 -9.31
CA SER A 361 -17.83 -9.36 -9.80
C SER A 361 -18.99 -10.34 -9.55
N LYS A 362 -20.18 -9.80 -9.30
CA LYS A 362 -21.43 -10.59 -9.19
C LYS A 362 -21.88 -11.18 -10.54
N HIS A 363 -21.28 -10.72 -11.64
CA HIS A 363 -21.50 -11.24 -12.99
C HIS A 363 -20.22 -11.89 -13.50
N GLU A 364 -20.35 -12.95 -14.30
CA GLU A 364 -19.23 -13.51 -15.06
C GLU A 364 -18.72 -12.43 -16.02
N ILE A 365 -17.66 -11.74 -15.62
CA ILE A 365 -16.96 -10.82 -16.52
C ILE A 365 -16.09 -11.70 -17.41
N ASN A 366 -16.34 -11.66 -18.72
CA ASN A 366 -15.39 -12.15 -19.70
C ASN A 366 -14.16 -11.24 -19.64
N VAL A 367 -13.11 -11.73 -18.99
CA VAL A 367 -11.82 -11.03 -18.93
C VAL A 367 -11.22 -11.01 -20.33
N ASP A 368 -10.78 -9.85 -20.82
CA ASP A 368 -10.07 -9.74 -22.11
C ASP A 368 -8.88 -10.72 -22.14
N ASP A 369 -8.79 -11.55 -23.18
CA ASP A 369 -7.68 -12.48 -23.44
C ASP A 369 -6.31 -11.77 -23.53
N ARG A 370 -6.30 -10.46 -23.78
CA ARG A 370 -5.10 -9.60 -23.80
C ARG A 370 -4.72 -9.09 -22.41
N THR A 371 -5.42 -9.52 -21.37
CA THR A 371 -5.15 -9.12 -20.00
C THR A 371 -3.93 -9.84 -19.45
N GLY A 372 -2.92 -9.08 -19.05
CA GLY A 372 -1.67 -9.69 -18.58
C GLY A 372 -0.56 -8.70 -18.32
N LEU A 373 0.60 -9.28 -18.02
CA LEU A 373 1.87 -8.60 -17.92
C LEU A 373 2.46 -8.42 -19.33
N VAL A 374 2.93 -7.21 -19.64
CA VAL A 374 3.70 -6.93 -20.85
C VAL A 374 5.07 -6.38 -20.46
N ILE A 375 6.12 -6.95 -21.03
CA ILE A 375 7.49 -6.45 -20.94
C ILE A 375 7.89 -5.93 -22.32
N TYR A 376 8.09 -4.62 -22.42
CA TYR A 376 8.56 -3.96 -23.64
C TYR A 376 10.08 -3.84 -23.62
N LEU A 377 10.70 -4.15 -24.75
CA LEU A 377 12.11 -3.92 -25.03
C LEU A 377 12.23 -2.81 -26.10
N LEU A 378 12.75 -1.64 -25.69
CA LEU A 378 12.83 -0.42 -26.50
C LEU A 378 14.28 -0.09 -26.93
N ASP A 379 14.51 0.14 -28.21
CA ASP A 379 15.87 0.42 -28.74
C ASP A 379 16.44 1.75 -28.22
N LYS A 380 15.58 2.73 -27.96
CA LYS A 380 15.95 4.04 -27.42
C LYS A 380 14.99 4.41 -26.29
N VAL A 381 15.48 5.21 -25.34
CA VAL A 381 14.61 5.85 -24.35
C VAL A 381 13.84 6.95 -25.11
N GLN A 382 12.68 6.61 -25.66
CA GLN A 382 11.74 7.61 -26.15
C GLN A 382 10.98 8.21 -24.97
N GLU A 383 10.52 9.45 -25.13
CA GLU A 383 9.47 9.98 -24.27
C GLU A 383 8.24 9.08 -24.46
N ILE A 384 7.85 8.37 -23.41
CA ILE A 384 6.69 7.48 -23.46
C ILE A 384 5.46 8.36 -23.28
N GLU A 385 4.78 8.64 -24.39
CA GLU A 385 3.59 9.51 -24.43
C GLU A 385 2.27 8.75 -24.25
N SER A 386 2.30 7.42 -24.35
CA SER A 386 1.13 6.54 -24.28
C SER A 386 1.41 5.31 -23.41
N PRO A 387 0.40 4.79 -22.68
CA PRO A 387 0.55 3.54 -21.93
C PRO A 387 0.75 2.31 -22.82
N GLU A 388 0.18 2.31 -24.02
CA GLU A 388 0.48 1.31 -25.04
C GLU A 388 1.65 1.79 -25.90
N ILE A 389 2.75 1.05 -25.86
CA ILE A 389 3.97 1.41 -26.58
C ILE A 389 3.99 0.71 -27.93
N GLN A 390 3.97 1.53 -28.99
CA GLN A 390 4.09 1.08 -30.37
C GLN A 390 5.56 0.86 -30.76
N ASN A 391 5.79 0.10 -31.83
CA ASN A 391 7.13 -0.14 -32.40
C ASN A 391 8.16 -0.69 -31.39
N ALA A 392 7.70 -1.55 -30.47
CA ALA A 392 8.49 -2.18 -29.43
C ALA A 392 8.43 -3.70 -29.56
N LEU A 393 9.49 -4.41 -29.15
CA LEU A 393 9.39 -5.86 -28.96
C LEU A 393 8.65 -6.11 -27.65
N LYS A 394 7.62 -6.96 -27.68
CA LYS A 394 6.74 -7.22 -26.55
C LYS A 394 6.88 -8.67 -26.10
N VAL A 395 7.06 -8.90 -24.80
CA VAL A 395 6.86 -10.21 -24.17
C VAL A 395 5.60 -10.14 -23.33
N PHE A 396 4.60 -10.95 -23.67
CA PHE A 396 3.31 -11.01 -23.00
C PHE A 396 3.19 -12.28 -22.15
N ILE A 397 2.67 -12.13 -20.93
CA ILE A 397 2.27 -13.23 -20.04
C ILE A 397 0.84 -12.96 -19.58
N GLY A 398 -0.10 -13.74 -20.09
CA GLY A 398 -1.53 -13.61 -19.86
C GLY A 398 -1.99 -14.23 -18.54
N HIS A 399 -3.08 -13.70 -17.99
CA HIS A 399 -3.74 -14.26 -16.79
C HIS A 399 -4.22 -15.70 -16.99
N ASP A 400 -4.50 -16.08 -18.24
CA ASP A 400 -4.95 -17.39 -18.70
C ASP A 400 -3.78 -18.38 -18.96
N GLY A 401 -2.53 -17.94 -18.82
CA GLY A 401 -1.33 -18.72 -19.10
C GLY A 401 -0.83 -18.64 -20.54
N ARG A 402 -1.45 -17.83 -21.40
CA ARG A 402 -0.91 -17.54 -22.74
C ARG A 402 0.38 -16.75 -22.62
N VAL A 403 1.39 -17.13 -23.38
CA VAL A 403 2.68 -16.43 -23.40
C VAL A 403 3.04 -16.11 -24.84
N ALA A 404 3.55 -14.92 -25.12
CA ALA A 404 3.98 -14.55 -26.46
C ALA A 404 5.22 -13.65 -26.46
N ILE A 405 6.03 -13.75 -27.51
CA ILE A 405 7.04 -12.76 -27.90
C ILE A 405 6.60 -12.21 -29.25
N GLU A 406 6.47 -10.89 -29.37
CA GLU A 406 6.07 -10.21 -30.60
C GLU A 406 7.16 -9.21 -31.00
N ASN A 407 7.63 -9.30 -32.24
CA ASN A 407 8.52 -8.31 -32.83
C ASN A 407 7.75 -7.01 -33.18
N LYS A 408 8.49 -5.98 -33.59
CA LYS A 408 7.96 -4.67 -33.96
C LYS A 408 7.09 -4.73 -35.23
N GLU A 409 6.32 -3.70 -35.55
CA GLU A 409 5.45 -3.76 -36.74
C GLU A 409 6.23 -3.67 -38.07
N LEU A 410 7.42 -3.07 -38.08
CA LEU A 410 8.24 -2.82 -39.28
C LEU A 410 9.35 -3.87 -39.45
N ILE A 411 8.97 -5.12 -39.70
CA ILE A 411 9.93 -6.23 -39.84
C ILE A 411 10.11 -6.61 -41.32
N GLN A 412 11.34 -6.95 -41.70
CA GLN A 412 11.64 -7.52 -43.01
C GLN A 412 10.96 -8.89 -43.17
N PRO A 413 10.50 -9.29 -44.36
CA PRO A 413 9.69 -10.51 -44.57
C PRO A 413 10.31 -11.83 -44.09
N TYR A 414 11.63 -11.86 -43.84
CA TYR A 414 12.38 -13.05 -43.47
C TYR A 414 12.33 -13.39 -41.96
N TYR A 415 11.97 -12.43 -41.09
CA TYR A 415 11.93 -12.68 -39.66
C TYR A 415 10.53 -13.06 -39.20
N GLU A 416 10.45 -14.03 -38.29
CA GLU A 416 9.19 -14.37 -37.63
C GLU A 416 8.66 -13.16 -36.84
N THR A 417 7.35 -12.94 -36.93
CA THR A 417 6.69 -11.80 -36.29
C THR A 417 6.33 -12.10 -34.84
N LYS A 418 6.08 -13.37 -34.50
CA LYS A 418 5.59 -13.77 -33.18
C LYS A 418 5.93 -15.23 -32.85
N SER A 419 6.25 -15.47 -31.58
CA SER A 419 6.36 -16.80 -30.96
C SER A 419 5.34 -16.91 -29.82
N VAL A 420 4.60 -18.02 -29.73
CA VAL A 420 3.48 -18.19 -28.77
C VAL A 420 3.54 -19.54 -28.08
N ALA A 421 3.14 -19.58 -26.82
CA ALA A 421 2.96 -20.80 -26.06
C ALA A 421 1.80 -20.68 -25.05
N GLN A 422 1.38 -21.82 -24.50
CA GLN A 422 0.30 -21.90 -23.52
C GLN A 422 0.75 -22.72 -22.32
N LEU A 423 0.59 -22.15 -21.13
CA LEU A 423 0.80 -22.81 -19.85
C LEU A 423 -0.54 -23.25 -19.21
N PRO A 424 -0.52 -24.20 -18.27
CA PRO A 424 -1.66 -24.46 -17.41
C PRO A 424 -2.05 -23.20 -16.65
N LYS A 425 -3.36 -22.94 -16.55
CA LYS A 425 -3.89 -21.79 -15.81
C LYS A 425 -3.44 -21.84 -14.34
N SER A 426 -2.78 -20.77 -13.89
CA SER A 426 -2.25 -20.59 -12.54
C SER A 426 -2.51 -19.16 -12.06
N GLU A 427 -2.64 -18.98 -10.74
CA GLU A 427 -2.69 -17.63 -10.13
C GLU A 427 -1.34 -16.92 -10.21
N CYS A 428 -0.24 -17.67 -10.26
CA CYS A 428 1.12 -17.16 -10.34
C CYS A 428 1.95 -17.80 -11.45
N TYR A 429 2.76 -16.97 -12.11
CA TYR A 429 3.78 -17.42 -13.07
C TYR A 429 5.12 -16.79 -12.74
N GLY A 430 6.17 -17.63 -12.71
CA GLY A 430 7.55 -17.17 -12.70
C GLY A 430 8.03 -16.97 -14.13
N PHE A 431 8.85 -15.94 -14.36
CA PHE A 431 9.38 -15.65 -15.68
C PHE A 431 10.84 -15.19 -15.65
N VAL A 432 11.53 -15.47 -16.74
CA VAL A 432 12.84 -14.94 -17.09
C VAL A 432 12.81 -14.53 -18.55
N VAL A 433 13.00 -13.24 -18.83
CA VAL A 433 13.21 -12.70 -20.17
C VAL A 433 14.69 -12.37 -20.33
N THR A 434 15.34 -12.99 -21.30
CA THR A 434 16.74 -12.72 -21.64
C THR A 434 16.83 -12.07 -23.00
N ASP A 435 17.35 -10.85 -23.06
CA ASP A 435 17.60 -10.13 -24.30
C ASP A 435 19.10 -10.20 -24.65
N LYS A 436 19.41 -10.83 -25.79
CA LYS A 436 20.76 -10.96 -26.34
C LYS A 436 21.05 -9.93 -27.46
N GLY A 437 20.15 -8.98 -27.68
CA GLY A 437 20.21 -7.99 -28.76
C GLY A 437 19.72 -8.52 -30.11
N TRP A 438 20.13 -9.73 -30.51
CA TRP A 438 19.72 -10.38 -31.77
C TRP A 438 18.64 -11.46 -31.58
N ARG A 439 18.40 -11.87 -30.34
CA ARG A 439 17.40 -12.88 -29.95
C ARG A 439 16.87 -12.57 -28.57
N VAL A 440 15.57 -12.77 -28.39
CA VAL A 440 14.91 -12.75 -27.08
C VAL A 440 14.51 -14.17 -26.71
N LEU A 441 14.77 -14.52 -25.45
CA LEU A 441 14.35 -15.76 -24.83
C LEU A 441 13.36 -15.44 -23.72
N ALA A 442 12.25 -16.17 -23.65
CA ALA A 442 11.31 -16.10 -22.54
C ALA A 442 11.12 -17.50 -21.95
N ASP A 443 11.57 -17.70 -20.72
CA ASP A 443 11.30 -18.89 -19.93
C ASP A 443 10.18 -18.56 -18.94
N VAL A 444 9.04 -19.26 -19.01
CA VAL A 444 7.88 -19.02 -18.15
C VAL A 444 7.37 -20.35 -17.58
N TRP A 445 6.98 -20.36 -16.31
CA TRP A 445 6.48 -21.56 -15.63
C TRP A 445 5.41 -21.22 -14.58
N PRO A 446 4.49 -22.14 -14.26
CA PRO A 446 3.56 -21.96 -13.14
C PRO A 446 4.34 -21.89 -11.82
N ALA A 447 4.04 -20.90 -10.99
CA ALA A 447 4.68 -20.69 -9.70
C ALA A 447 3.66 -20.73 -8.56
N GLU A 448 4.14 -20.95 -7.34
CA GLU A 448 3.34 -20.77 -6.13
C GLU A 448 3.38 -19.29 -5.71
N CYS A 449 2.23 -18.76 -5.28
CA CYS A 449 2.12 -17.38 -4.81
C CYS A 449 2.64 -17.25 -3.35
N GLY A 450 3.49 -16.25 -3.08
CA GLY A 450 4.04 -15.97 -1.76
C GLY A 450 5.32 -16.77 -1.40
N SER A 451 5.73 -16.68 -0.13
CA SER A 451 7.06 -17.11 0.35
C SER A 451 7.24 -18.62 0.58
N LYS A 452 6.23 -19.47 0.33
CA LYS A 452 6.35 -20.92 0.50
C LYS A 452 7.05 -21.56 -0.70
N ALA A 453 8.36 -21.46 -0.75
CA ALA A 453 9.16 -22.26 -1.68
C ALA A 453 9.19 -23.72 -1.20
N GLN A 454 8.24 -24.55 -1.62
CA GLN A 454 8.43 -26.00 -1.51
C GLN A 454 9.43 -26.50 -2.57
N LYS A 455 10.09 -27.62 -2.25
CA LYS A 455 11.15 -28.24 -3.05
C LYS A 455 10.71 -28.38 -4.51
N ARG A 456 11.56 -27.86 -5.41
CA ARG A 456 11.48 -27.90 -6.87
C ARG A 456 10.93 -29.25 -7.38
N ARG A 457 9.63 -29.33 -7.67
CA ARG A 457 9.14 -30.26 -8.70
C ARG A 457 9.75 -29.85 -10.04
N LYS A 458 9.92 -30.81 -10.95
CA LYS A 458 10.38 -30.55 -12.32
C LYS A 458 9.48 -29.45 -12.88
N ARG A 459 10.03 -28.25 -13.10
CA ARG A 459 9.25 -27.09 -13.53
C ARG A 459 8.78 -27.38 -14.95
N ASP A 460 7.48 -27.29 -15.20
CA ASP A 460 6.92 -27.26 -16.55
C ASP A 460 7.26 -25.89 -17.15
N ILE A 461 8.52 -25.74 -17.56
CA ILE A 461 9.05 -24.51 -18.15
C ILE A 461 8.71 -24.54 -19.63
N VAL A 462 7.99 -23.52 -20.07
CA VAL A 462 7.85 -23.18 -21.47
C VAL A 462 8.96 -22.21 -21.81
N ARG A 463 9.77 -22.59 -22.80
CA ARG A 463 10.84 -21.75 -23.35
C ARG A 463 10.46 -21.33 -24.75
N MET A 464 10.40 -20.03 -24.98
CA MET A 464 10.18 -19.43 -26.28
C MET A 464 11.40 -18.66 -26.71
N GLU A 465 11.62 -18.59 -28.01
CA GLU A 465 12.65 -17.75 -28.60
C GLU A 465 12.10 -17.01 -29.81
N LEU A 466 12.61 -15.80 -30.03
CA LEU A 466 12.30 -15.01 -31.22
C LEU A 466 13.56 -14.25 -31.64
N ASP A 467 13.95 -14.43 -32.90
CA ASP A 467 15.03 -13.68 -33.51
C ASP A 467 14.56 -12.26 -33.84
N THR A 468 15.44 -11.29 -33.65
CA THR A 468 15.14 -9.87 -33.83
C THR A 468 15.95 -9.31 -34.99
N PRO A 469 15.40 -8.33 -35.74
CA PRO A 469 16.11 -7.74 -36.87
C PRO A 469 17.51 -7.26 -36.48
N PHE A 470 18.53 -7.68 -37.21
CA PHE A 470 19.89 -7.16 -37.08
C PHE A 470 19.92 -5.72 -37.57
N LEU A 471 19.72 -4.75 -36.68
CA LEU A 471 20.21 -3.40 -36.90
C LEU A 471 21.74 -3.45 -36.81
N ASN A 472 22.44 -2.63 -37.58
CA ASN A 472 23.91 -2.63 -37.71
C ASN A 472 24.71 -2.49 -36.38
N GLN A 473 24.02 -2.34 -35.25
CA GLN A 473 24.59 -2.37 -33.90
C GLN A 473 23.75 -3.30 -33.00
N ARG A 474 24.42 -4.22 -32.31
CA ARG A 474 23.82 -5.05 -31.24
C ARG A 474 23.61 -4.20 -29.98
N SER A 475 22.66 -3.27 -29.99
CA SER A 475 22.33 -2.48 -28.80
C SER A 475 21.31 -3.22 -27.94
N LEU A 476 21.62 -3.40 -26.65
CA LEU A 476 20.62 -3.84 -25.69
C LEU A 476 19.55 -2.77 -25.49
N ARG A 477 18.33 -3.23 -25.23
CA ARG A 477 17.12 -2.41 -25.19
C ARG A 477 16.77 -1.97 -23.78
N ASN A 478 16.11 -0.83 -23.66
CA ASN A 478 15.53 -0.39 -22.39
C ASN A 478 14.33 -1.26 -22.05
N VAL A 479 14.14 -1.51 -20.76
CA VAL A 479 13.09 -2.39 -20.25
C VAL A 479 11.97 -1.56 -19.65
N VAL A 480 10.75 -1.77 -20.13
CA VAL A 480 9.52 -1.24 -19.55
C VAL A 480 8.59 -2.40 -19.21
N VAL A 481 7.96 -2.34 -18.05
CA VAL A 481 6.98 -3.32 -17.59
C VAL A 481 5.64 -2.64 -17.43
N ALA A 482 4.58 -3.20 -18.03
CA ALA A 482 3.25 -2.63 -18.02
C ALA A 482 2.16 -3.69 -17.89
N LYS A 483 0.93 -3.22 -17.69
CA LYS A 483 -0.29 -4.01 -17.76
C LYS A 483 -0.93 -3.85 -19.14
N SER A 484 -1.59 -4.89 -19.62
CA SER A 484 -2.50 -4.85 -20.78
C SER A 484 -3.88 -5.40 -20.38
N GLY A 485 -4.94 -5.06 -21.13
CA GLY A 485 -6.31 -5.57 -20.93
C GLY A 485 -7.34 -4.53 -20.44
N ASP A 486 -8.38 -5.00 -19.76
CA ASP A 486 -9.60 -4.22 -19.43
C ASP A 486 -9.65 -3.68 -17.98
N GLY A 487 -8.62 -3.95 -17.18
CA GLY A 487 -8.50 -3.50 -15.79
C GLY A 487 -9.30 -4.31 -14.75
N VAL A 488 -9.90 -5.43 -15.16
CA VAL A 488 -10.65 -6.36 -14.29
C VAL A 488 -9.72 -7.24 -13.46
N VAL A 489 -8.52 -7.52 -13.97
CA VAL A 489 -7.48 -8.31 -13.29
C VAL A 489 -6.37 -7.38 -12.84
N ASP A 490 -6.14 -7.26 -11.54
CA ASP A 490 -4.95 -6.59 -11.02
C ASP A 490 -3.80 -7.60 -10.92
N PHE A 491 -2.55 -7.14 -10.83
CA PHE A 491 -1.45 -8.06 -10.56
C PHE A 491 -0.38 -7.47 -9.64
N LEU A 492 0.28 -8.37 -8.92
CA LEU A 492 1.48 -8.13 -8.11
C LEU A 492 2.69 -8.70 -8.86
N LEU A 493 3.72 -7.88 -9.06
CA LEU A 493 5.05 -8.31 -9.47
C LEU A 493 5.94 -8.45 -8.25
N GLU A 494 6.25 -9.70 -7.87
CA GLU A 494 7.19 -10.05 -6.82
C GLU A 494 8.58 -10.28 -7.43
N GLU A 495 9.63 -10.00 -6.66
CA GLU A 495 11.02 -10.32 -7.03
C GLU A 495 11.42 -9.74 -8.41
N LEU A 496 10.91 -8.57 -8.78
CA LEU A 496 11.20 -7.95 -10.08
C LEU A 496 12.64 -7.42 -10.13
N HIS A 497 13.50 -8.13 -10.86
CA HIS A 497 14.91 -7.80 -11.03
C HIS A 497 15.24 -7.54 -12.51
N HIS A 498 16.06 -6.51 -12.74
CA HIS A 498 16.69 -6.28 -14.02
C HIS A 498 18.21 -6.25 -13.81
N SER A 499 18.89 -7.20 -14.44
CA SER A 499 20.33 -7.38 -14.37
C SER A 499 20.94 -7.47 -15.77
N SER A 500 22.22 -7.13 -15.86
CA SER A 500 22.98 -7.22 -17.08
C SER A 500 24.31 -7.92 -16.82
N ALA A 501 24.76 -8.75 -17.77
CA ALA A 501 26.04 -9.43 -17.64
C ALA A 501 27.18 -8.40 -17.77
N HIS A 502 27.79 -8.04 -16.65
CA HIS A 502 29.05 -7.28 -16.65
C HIS A 502 30.22 -8.26 -16.77
N LEU A 503 30.99 -8.18 -17.85
CA LEU A 503 32.40 -8.57 -17.78
C LEU A 503 33.11 -7.49 -16.96
N PRO A 504 33.71 -7.81 -15.80
CA PRO A 504 34.47 -6.82 -15.06
C PRO A 504 35.62 -6.33 -15.94
N ALA A 505 35.79 -5.01 -16.06
CA ALA A 505 36.83 -4.41 -16.90
C ALA A 505 38.25 -4.91 -16.59
N THR A 506 38.46 -5.48 -15.40
CA THR A 506 39.73 -6.07 -14.96
C THR A 506 40.16 -7.28 -15.80
N THR A 507 39.23 -8.08 -16.32
CA THR A 507 39.59 -9.23 -17.18
C THR A 507 40.04 -8.80 -18.57
N LEU A 508 39.55 -7.67 -19.09
CA LEU A 508 39.97 -7.14 -20.39
C LEU A 508 41.39 -6.57 -20.34
N ILE A 509 41.75 -5.93 -19.22
CA ILE A 509 43.10 -5.37 -18.99
C ILE A 509 44.14 -6.50 -18.87
N LEU A 510 43.80 -7.60 -18.19
CA LEU A 510 44.70 -8.77 -18.09
C LEU A 510 44.93 -9.45 -19.45
N VAL A 511 43.89 -9.61 -20.27
CA VAL A 511 44.04 -10.20 -21.62
C VAL A 511 44.85 -9.30 -22.54
N LEU A 512 44.65 -7.98 -22.50
CA LEU A 512 45.44 -7.01 -23.27
C LEU A 512 46.91 -6.93 -22.79
N LEU A 513 47.16 -7.08 -21.49
CA LEU A 513 48.52 -7.16 -20.94
C LEU A 513 49.22 -8.47 -21.32
N THR A 514 48.51 -9.60 -21.36
CA THR A 514 49.08 -10.88 -21.81
C THR A 514 49.34 -10.92 -23.31
N LEU A 515 48.50 -10.28 -24.14
CA LEU A 515 48.73 -10.18 -25.58
C LEU A 515 49.89 -9.22 -25.93
N ARG A 516 50.12 -8.19 -25.11
CA ARG A 516 51.32 -7.33 -25.21
C ARG A 516 52.62 -8.00 -24.79
N TRP A 517 52.54 -9.15 -24.12
CA TRP A 517 53.70 -9.95 -23.71
C TRP A 517 54.01 -11.10 -24.68
N LEU A 518 53.13 -11.36 -25.64
CA LEU A 518 53.24 -12.46 -26.62
C LEU A 518 53.49 -11.97 -28.07
N LEU A 519 53.50 -10.65 -28.29
CA LEU A 519 53.96 -9.95 -29.49
C LEU A 519 55.19 -9.14 -29.12
#